data_AF-A0A1F9TAF7-F1
#
_entry.id   AF-A0A1F9TAF7-F1
#
_cell.length_a   1.000
_cell.length_b   1.000
_cell.length_c   1.000
_cell.angle_alpha   90.00
_cell.angle_beta   90.00
_cell.angle_gamma   90.00
#
_symmetry.space_group_name_H-M   'P 1'
#
loop_
_entity.id
_entity.type
_entity.pdbx_description
1 polymer ?
#
loop_
_entity_poly.entity_id
_entity_poly.type
_entity_poly.pdbx_seq_one_letter_code
_entity_poly.pdbx_strand_id
1 'polypeptide(L)'
;METGMLKKTLILCAAAVLAAAVHSAAADAPVNALLVVPSETAFNKKFQDFLDKNGAKLLHSHPPSVFIGVIPPELDKQLKEKFGAEVYRDKVDDWASFARYGENAVYAVNAWNKGFQEDPPAAPLVISTRVQKAGRKGDTLKLVWNEVMKARAYRLQISQDETFDAVLLETVVQRSQYSLVPAFWKEGVYFWRVAGLMTLNTGETVEGGFSQPYSFAVSKPSAAPGPKLGAPQLPEKTRVKGRPLAWPAPAAFKYYRLQLAETADFAAPLLDVFTDTCTYKLSGLPVKWGEPYYMRVMGSDGASAGDWSRVSEVVVESPGQIVNDMKKIRRRK
;
A
#
# COMPACT_ATOMS: atom_id res chain seq x y z
N MET A 1 -18.00 44.60 -62.74
CA MET A 1 -16.96 44.64 -61.69
C MET A 1 -17.13 43.40 -60.82
N GLU A 2 -16.01 42.78 -60.45
CA GLU A 2 -15.74 41.85 -59.33
C GLU A 2 -16.91 40.95 -58.81
N THR A 3 -16.94 39.63 -59.04
CA THR A 3 -16.07 38.49 -58.59
C THR A 3 -16.42 37.89 -57.22
N GLY A 4 -16.60 36.56 -57.21
CA GLY A 4 -16.86 35.71 -56.03
C GLY A 4 -17.87 34.60 -56.39
N MET A 5 -17.48 33.45 -56.96
CA MET A 5 -16.96 32.25 -56.25
C MET A 5 -17.82 31.84 -55.04
N LEU A 6 -18.20 30.58 -54.75
CA LEU A 6 -18.04 29.24 -55.37
C LEU A 6 -19.14 28.33 -54.68
N LYS A 7 -19.48 27.07 -55.03
CA LYS A 7 -19.04 26.02 -55.98
C LYS A 7 -20.28 25.14 -56.32
N LYS A 8 -20.16 24.10 -57.16
CA LYS A 8 -21.26 23.14 -57.46
C LYS A 8 -21.26 21.91 -56.55
N THR A 9 -22.44 21.34 -56.37
CA THR A 9 -22.79 20.04 -55.78
C THR A 9 -21.91 18.88 -56.23
N LEU A 10 -21.52 18.01 -55.30
CA LEU A 10 -21.31 16.59 -55.58
C LEU A 10 -21.81 15.75 -54.39
N ILE A 11 -22.70 14.80 -54.66
CA ILE A 11 -23.21 13.82 -53.69
C ILE A 11 -22.35 12.57 -53.81
N LEU A 12 -21.77 12.07 -52.72
CA LEU A 12 -21.38 10.66 -52.60
C LEU A 12 -21.39 10.24 -51.12
N CYS A 13 -21.78 8.99 -50.86
CA CYS A 13 -22.06 8.48 -49.51
C CYS A 13 -20.80 8.23 -48.68
N ALA A 14 -20.85 8.56 -47.39
CA ALA A 14 -19.91 8.06 -46.38
C ALA A 14 -20.61 7.91 -45.01
N ALA A 15 -21.08 6.70 -44.71
CA ALA A 15 -21.61 6.36 -43.38
C ALA A 15 -20.45 6.03 -42.44
N ALA A 16 -19.90 7.04 -41.76
CA ALA A 16 -18.87 6.85 -40.75
C ALA A 16 -19.51 6.58 -39.37
N VAL A 17 -19.79 5.32 -39.07
CA VAL A 17 -20.13 4.89 -37.70
C VAL A 17 -18.85 4.92 -36.87
N LEU A 18 -18.63 6.02 -36.14
CA LEU A 18 -17.57 6.08 -35.14
C LEU A 18 -17.99 5.24 -33.93
N ALA A 19 -17.65 3.95 -33.97
CA ALA A 19 -17.77 3.08 -32.81
C ALA A 19 -16.81 3.58 -31.72
N ALA A 20 -17.33 4.25 -30.70
CA ALA A 20 -16.60 4.57 -29.49
C ALA A 20 -16.33 3.26 -28.72
N ALA A 21 -15.30 2.53 -29.14
CA ALA A 21 -14.82 1.36 -28.44
C ALA A 21 -14.32 1.78 -27.06
N VAL A 22 -15.13 1.49 -26.04
CA VAL A 22 -14.72 1.57 -24.64
C VAL A 22 -13.60 0.55 -24.46
N HIS A 23 -12.37 0.99 -24.61
CA HIS A 23 -11.21 0.27 -24.08
C HIS A 23 -11.34 0.30 -22.56
N SER A 24 -12.06 -0.68 -21.99
CA SER A 24 -11.69 -1.12 -20.65
C SER A 24 -10.29 -1.69 -20.80
N ALA A 25 -9.29 -0.92 -20.38
CA ALA A 25 -8.00 -1.46 -20.03
C ALA A 25 -8.26 -2.49 -18.94
N ALA A 26 -8.39 -3.75 -19.34
CA ALA A 26 -8.27 -4.87 -18.44
C ALA A 26 -6.85 -4.75 -17.89
N ALA A 27 -6.74 -4.34 -16.62
CA ALA A 27 -5.47 -4.39 -15.93
C ALA A 27 -4.94 -5.82 -16.06
N ASP A 28 -3.70 -5.98 -16.52
CA ASP A 28 -3.03 -7.26 -16.51
C ASP A 28 -3.04 -7.75 -15.06
N ALA A 29 -3.92 -8.71 -14.78
CA ALA A 29 -3.98 -9.32 -13.47
C ALA A 29 -2.63 -10.01 -13.23
N PRO A 30 -1.99 -9.79 -12.08
CA PRO A 30 -0.65 -10.31 -11.84
C PRO A 30 -0.69 -11.84 -11.97
N VAL A 31 0.22 -12.35 -12.79
CA VAL A 31 0.48 -13.78 -12.96
C VAL A 31 0.62 -14.41 -11.58
N ASN A 32 -0.21 -15.41 -11.25
CA ASN A 32 -0.32 -15.98 -9.91
C ASN A 32 -0.16 -17.51 -9.85
N ALA A 33 0.08 -18.16 -10.99
CA ALA A 33 0.27 -19.60 -11.07
C ALA A 33 1.15 -20.01 -12.27
N LEU A 34 2.02 -21.00 -12.02
CA LEU A 34 2.64 -21.87 -13.01
C LEU A 34 1.84 -23.18 -13.04
N LEU A 35 1.49 -23.66 -14.23
CA LEU A 35 0.64 -24.83 -14.45
C LEU A 35 1.38 -25.85 -15.32
N VAL A 36 1.51 -27.07 -14.81
CA VAL A 36 1.99 -28.24 -15.58
C VAL A 36 0.79 -29.08 -15.94
N VAL A 37 0.57 -29.29 -17.24
CA VAL A 37 -0.57 -30.04 -17.79
C VAL A 37 -0.04 -31.21 -18.63
N PRO A 38 -0.60 -32.43 -18.52
CA PRO A 38 -0.29 -33.51 -19.44
C PRO A 38 -0.48 -33.06 -20.89
N SER A 39 0.46 -33.40 -21.79
CA SER A 39 0.56 -32.84 -23.15
C SER A 39 -0.72 -33.02 -23.99
N GLU A 40 -1.47 -34.09 -23.78
CA GLU A 40 -2.74 -34.38 -24.45
C GLU A 40 -3.90 -33.51 -23.93
N THR A 41 -3.82 -33.03 -22.69
CA THR A 41 -4.89 -32.31 -22.00
C THR A 41 -4.83 -30.81 -22.25
N ALA A 42 -3.64 -30.23 -22.44
CA ALA A 42 -3.45 -28.80 -22.66
C ALA A 42 -4.22 -28.25 -23.88
N PHE A 43 -4.30 -29.04 -24.95
CA PHE A 43 -5.00 -28.69 -26.19
C PHE A 43 -6.46 -29.19 -26.24
N ASN A 44 -6.96 -29.79 -25.16
CA ASN A 44 -8.32 -30.30 -25.11
C ASN A 44 -9.32 -29.15 -24.95
N LYS A 45 -10.31 -29.07 -25.86
CA LYS A 45 -11.37 -28.06 -25.79
C LYS A 45 -12.09 -28.03 -24.43
N LYS A 46 -12.33 -29.18 -23.80
CA LYS A 46 -12.96 -29.27 -22.47
C LYS A 46 -12.14 -28.60 -21.35
N PHE A 47 -10.81 -28.57 -21.50
CA PHE A 47 -9.91 -27.94 -20.55
C PHE A 47 -9.93 -26.41 -20.74
N GLN A 48 -9.85 -25.93 -21.99
CA GLN A 48 -9.95 -24.50 -22.31
C GLN A 48 -11.33 -23.92 -21.91
N ASP A 49 -12.43 -24.60 -22.29
CA ASP A 49 -13.80 -24.25 -21.89
C ASP A 49 -13.96 -24.23 -20.35
N PHE A 50 -13.20 -25.05 -19.61
CA PHE A 50 -13.20 -25.05 -18.14
C PHE A 50 -12.44 -23.85 -17.56
N LEU A 51 -11.28 -23.49 -18.10
CA LEU A 51 -10.53 -22.32 -17.64
C LEU A 51 -11.34 -21.03 -17.84
N ASP A 52 -11.83 -20.80 -19.07
CA ASP A 52 -12.61 -19.61 -19.43
C ASP A 52 -13.87 -19.46 -18.56
N LYS A 53 -14.62 -20.55 -18.37
CA LYS A 53 -15.86 -20.55 -17.56
C LYS A 53 -15.62 -20.23 -16.09
N ASN A 54 -14.44 -20.57 -15.55
CA ASN A 54 -14.10 -20.34 -14.14
C ASN A 54 -13.14 -19.15 -13.94
N GLY A 55 -12.94 -18.31 -14.97
CA GLY A 55 -12.14 -17.08 -14.85
C GLY A 55 -10.63 -17.30 -14.79
N ALA A 56 -10.13 -18.49 -15.11
CA ALA A 56 -8.71 -18.75 -15.26
C ALA A 56 -8.23 -18.35 -16.66
N LYS A 57 -7.02 -17.78 -16.76
CA LYS A 57 -6.43 -17.33 -18.03
C LYS A 57 -4.96 -17.73 -18.11
N LEU A 58 -4.57 -18.36 -19.22
CA LEU A 58 -3.17 -18.62 -19.53
C LEU A 58 -2.60 -17.40 -20.26
N LEU A 59 -1.49 -16.85 -19.75
CA LEU A 59 -0.86 -15.62 -20.25
C LEU A 59 0.43 -15.89 -21.03
N HIS A 60 1.19 -16.90 -20.60
CA HIS A 60 2.34 -17.42 -21.35
C HIS A 60 2.22 -18.93 -21.51
N SER A 61 2.61 -19.41 -22.69
CA SER A 61 2.54 -20.81 -23.10
C SER A 61 3.93 -21.31 -23.41
N HIS A 62 4.30 -22.44 -22.81
CA HIS A 62 5.58 -23.12 -23.02
C HIS A 62 5.29 -24.58 -23.41
N PRO A 63 4.92 -24.83 -24.69
CA PRO A 63 4.56 -26.16 -25.15
C PRO A 63 5.69 -27.19 -24.96
N PRO A 64 5.36 -28.46 -24.68
CA PRO A 64 4.02 -29.06 -24.79
C PRO A 64 3.16 -29.01 -23.52
N SER A 65 3.75 -28.73 -22.35
CA SER A 65 3.12 -29.06 -21.06
C SER A 65 3.02 -27.93 -20.04
N VAL A 66 3.72 -26.80 -20.21
CA VAL A 66 3.82 -25.78 -19.14
C VAL A 66 3.21 -24.46 -19.57
N PHE A 67 2.46 -23.85 -18.65
CA PHE A 67 1.74 -22.60 -18.88
C PHE A 67 1.88 -21.71 -17.64
N ILE A 68 1.84 -20.40 -17.84
CA ILE A 68 1.95 -19.40 -16.78
C ILE A 68 0.76 -18.46 -16.93
N GLY A 69 0.07 -18.11 -15.84
CA GLY A 69 -1.14 -17.31 -15.93
C GLY A 69 -1.80 -16.94 -14.62
N VAL A 70 -3.10 -16.68 -14.70
CA VAL A 70 -3.97 -16.29 -13.59
C VAL A 70 -4.97 -17.42 -13.37
N ILE A 71 -4.84 -18.14 -12.26
CA ILE A 71 -5.67 -19.27 -11.89
C ILE A 71 -6.23 -19.02 -10.48
N PRO A 72 -7.57 -18.97 -10.29
CA PRO A 72 -8.19 -18.88 -8.98
C PRO A 72 -7.85 -20.10 -8.10
N PRO A 73 -7.42 -19.93 -6.82
CA PRO A 73 -7.01 -21.03 -5.93
C PRO A 73 -8.04 -22.13 -5.72
N GLU A 74 -9.33 -21.82 -5.89
CA GLU A 74 -10.45 -22.75 -5.72
C GLU A 74 -10.48 -23.84 -6.83
N LEU A 75 -9.72 -23.63 -7.92
CA LEU A 75 -9.63 -24.56 -9.04
C LEU A 75 -8.51 -25.58 -8.90
N ASP A 76 -7.51 -25.37 -8.04
CA ASP A 76 -6.28 -26.19 -8.00
C ASP A 76 -6.59 -27.69 -7.81
N LYS A 77 -7.50 -28.00 -6.88
CA LYS A 77 -7.97 -29.37 -6.65
C LYS A 77 -8.70 -29.94 -7.88
N GLN A 78 -9.54 -29.15 -8.54
CA GLN A 78 -10.29 -29.59 -9.71
C GLN A 78 -9.39 -29.79 -10.94
N LEU A 79 -8.36 -28.95 -11.10
CA LEU A 79 -7.36 -29.06 -12.15
C LEU A 79 -6.55 -30.36 -11.99
N LYS A 80 -6.16 -30.70 -10.76
CA LYS A 80 -5.49 -31.96 -10.46
C LYS A 80 -6.39 -33.17 -10.68
N GLU A 81 -7.62 -33.17 -10.13
CA GLU A 81 -8.54 -34.32 -10.18
C GLU A 81 -9.14 -34.59 -11.57
N LYS A 82 -9.46 -33.55 -12.35
CA LYS A 82 -10.16 -33.69 -13.65
C LYS A 82 -9.23 -33.71 -14.86
N PHE A 83 -8.05 -33.10 -14.73
CA PHE A 83 -7.14 -32.83 -15.85
C PHE A 83 -5.69 -33.27 -15.58
N GLY A 84 -5.40 -33.85 -14.40
CA GLY A 84 -4.05 -34.29 -14.04
C GLY A 84 -3.04 -33.15 -13.93
N ALA A 85 -3.50 -31.90 -13.82
CA ALA A 85 -2.64 -30.73 -13.86
C ALA A 85 -2.11 -30.35 -12.47
N GLU A 86 -0.82 -30.01 -12.40
CA GLU A 86 -0.15 -29.54 -11.18
C GLU A 86 -0.06 -28.01 -11.20
N VAL A 87 -0.59 -27.36 -10.16
CA VAL A 87 -0.53 -25.91 -9.97
C VAL A 87 0.58 -25.59 -8.97
N TYR A 88 1.52 -24.75 -9.38
CA TYR A 88 2.58 -24.20 -8.56
C TYR A 88 2.30 -22.72 -8.32
N ARG A 89 2.30 -22.31 -7.05
CA ARG A 89 2.08 -20.92 -6.60
C ARG A 89 3.32 -20.28 -5.96
N ASP A 90 4.27 -21.12 -5.60
CA ASP A 90 5.54 -20.75 -4.97
C ASP A 90 6.73 -21.00 -5.92
N LYS A 91 7.92 -20.61 -5.47
CA LYS A 91 9.19 -20.90 -6.15
C LYS A 91 9.36 -22.42 -6.31
N VAL A 92 9.76 -22.85 -7.51
CA VAL A 92 10.04 -24.25 -7.81
C VAL A 92 11.53 -24.52 -7.60
N ASP A 93 11.88 -25.15 -6.48
CA ASP A 93 13.27 -25.49 -6.17
C ASP A 93 13.81 -26.67 -7.01
N ASP A 94 12.99 -27.71 -7.23
CA ASP A 94 13.32 -28.83 -8.13
C ASP A 94 12.97 -28.51 -9.59
N TRP A 95 13.59 -27.46 -10.13
CA TRP A 95 13.49 -27.10 -11.54
C TRP A 95 14.09 -28.19 -12.46
N ALA A 96 14.99 -29.02 -11.94
CA ALA A 96 15.63 -30.11 -12.68
C ALA A 96 14.62 -31.20 -13.07
N SER A 97 13.66 -31.53 -12.19
CA SER A 97 12.57 -32.46 -12.52
C SER A 97 11.76 -32.06 -13.75
N PHE A 98 11.69 -30.76 -14.08
CA PHE A 98 10.92 -30.25 -15.22
C PHE A 98 11.59 -30.52 -16.57
N ALA A 99 12.86 -30.94 -16.60
CA ALA A 99 13.52 -31.41 -17.82
C ALA A 99 12.77 -32.60 -18.47
N ARG A 100 12.01 -33.39 -17.67
CA ARG A 100 11.14 -34.47 -18.19
C ARG A 100 9.99 -33.97 -19.08
N TYR A 101 9.67 -32.68 -19.03
CA TYR A 101 8.67 -32.01 -19.87
C TYR A 101 9.30 -31.20 -21.03
N GLY A 102 10.62 -31.29 -21.21
CA GLY A 102 11.38 -30.60 -22.26
C GLY A 102 11.97 -29.25 -21.85
N GLU A 103 12.87 -28.72 -22.67
CA GLU A 103 13.63 -27.49 -22.38
C GLU A 103 12.73 -26.26 -22.15
N ASN A 104 11.62 -26.16 -22.90
CA ASN A 104 10.63 -25.10 -22.73
C ASN A 104 10.02 -25.06 -21.31
N ALA A 105 9.86 -26.22 -20.67
CA ALA A 105 9.38 -26.30 -19.29
C ALA A 105 10.41 -25.75 -18.30
N VAL A 106 11.70 -26.04 -18.52
CA VAL A 106 12.79 -25.47 -17.72
C VAL A 106 12.89 -23.95 -17.92
N TYR A 107 12.72 -23.45 -19.14
CA TYR A 107 12.63 -22.01 -19.39
C TYR A 107 11.41 -21.35 -18.72
N ALA A 108 10.25 -22.03 -18.71
CA ALA A 108 9.05 -21.57 -18.02
C ALA A 108 9.28 -21.48 -16.51
N VAL A 109 9.84 -22.52 -15.89
CA VAL A 109 10.20 -22.52 -14.46
C VAL A 109 11.22 -21.43 -14.14
N ASN A 110 12.22 -21.21 -14.98
CA ASN A 110 13.19 -20.13 -14.79
C ASN A 110 12.55 -18.74 -14.94
N ALA A 111 11.59 -18.55 -15.84
CA ALA A 111 10.83 -17.31 -15.98
C ALA A 111 9.89 -17.08 -14.78
N TRP A 112 9.25 -18.13 -14.28
CA TRP A 112 8.43 -18.13 -13.08
C TRP A 112 9.25 -17.81 -11.83
N ASN A 113 10.36 -18.52 -11.61
CA ASN A 113 11.26 -18.35 -10.47
C ASN A 113 11.89 -16.94 -10.42
N LYS A 114 12.10 -16.27 -11.56
CA LYS A 114 12.50 -14.84 -11.59
C LYS A 114 11.47 -13.89 -10.95
N GLY A 115 10.21 -14.30 -10.81
CA GLY A 115 9.20 -13.55 -10.05
C GLY A 115 9.39 -13.63 -8.52
N PHE A 116 10.17 -14.60 -8.04
CA PHE A 116 10.51 -14.84 -6.64
C PHE A 116 11.97 -14.45 -6.34
N GLN A 117 12.85 -14.54 -7.33
CA GLN A 117 14.26 -14.24 -7.20
C GLN A 117 14.54 -12.77 -7.47
N GLU A 118 14.20 -11.93 -6.49
CA GLU A 118 14.81 -10.62 -6.32
C GLU A 118 15.57 -10.64 -5.00
N ASP A 119 16.89 -10.40 -5.06
CA ASP A 119 17.58 -9.88 -3.88
C ASP A 119 16.82 -8.60 -3.50
N PRO A 120 16.24 -8.51 -2.29
CA PRO A 120 15.55 -7.31 -1.87
C PRO A 120 16.55 -6.14 -1.98
N PRO A 121 16.19 -5.01 -2.62
CA PRO A 121 17.18 -3.99 -2.90
C PRO A 121 17.85 -3.53 -1.61
N ALA A 122 19.15 -3.25 -1.69
CA ALA A 122 19.95 -2.87 -0.55
C ALA A 122 19.22 -1.81 0.32
N ALA A 123 19.27 -2.03 1.63
CA ALA A 123 18.43 -1.33 2.59
C ALA A 123 18.41 0.21 2.38
N PRO A 124 17.26 0.89 2.60
CA PRO A 124 17.08 2.25 2.13
C PRO A 124 18.20 3.21 2.57
N LEU A 125 18.89 3.79 1.59
CA LEU A 125 19.98 4.73 1.83
C LEU A 125 19.42 6.06 2.33
N VAL A 126 19.85 6.50 3.51
CA VAL A 126 19.39 7.74 4.13
C VAL A 126 20.09 8.97 3.52
N ILE A 127 19.30 9.99 3.21
CA ILE A 127 19.74 11.27 2.63
C ILE A 127 19.84 12.37 3.69
N SER A 128 19.01 12.30 4.75
CA SER A 128 18.92 13.36 5.76
C SER A 128 19.96 13.21 6.87
N THR A 129 20.98 14.07 6.86
CA THR A 129 22.11 14.10 7.82
C THR A 129 22.11 15.29 8.77
N ARG A 130 21.06 16.13 8.76
CA ARG A 130 21.07 17.41 9.50
C ARG A 130 20.56 17.25 10.92
N VAL A 131 21.47 17.33 11.88
CA VAL A 131 21.17 17.72 13.26
C VAL A 131 20.45 19.07 13.24
N GLN A 132 19.17 19.09 13.61
CA GLN A 132 18.38 20.32 13.68
C GLN A 132 18.43 20.87 15.11
N LYS A 133 18.96 22.09 15.25
CA LYS A 133 18.78 22.88 16.46
C LYS A 133 17.35 23.40 16.47
N ALA A 134 16.43 22.69 17.11
CA ALA A 134 15.07 23.20 17.27
C ALA A 134 15.14 24.50 18.07
N GLY A 135 14.67 25.59 17.46
CA GLY A 135 14.90 26.94 17.96
C GLY A 135 13.90 27.95 17.42
N ARG A 136 13.15 27.61 16.37
CA ARG A 136 11.97 28.36 15.95
C ARG A 136 10.72 27.55 16.27
N LYS A 137 9.69 28.27 16.72
CA LYS A 137 8.40 27.71 17.15
C LYS A 137 7.70 27.06 15.95
N GLY A 138 7.82 25.75 15.81
CA GLY A 138 7.23 24.98 14.70
C GLY A 138 8.18 24.34 13.69
N ASP A 139 9.49 24.27 13.97
CA ASP A 139 10.41 23.52 13.12
C ASP A 139 9.99 22.03 13.03
N THR A 140 9.91 21.48 11.81
CA THR A 140 9.74 20.03 11.57
C THR A 140 11.06 19.44 11.09
N LEU A 141 11.53 18.37 11.75
CA LEU A 141 12.65 17.59 11.25
C LEU A 141 12.12 16.55 10.25
N LYS A 142 12.77 16.45 9.08
CA LYS A 142 12.43 15.47 8.05
C LYS A 142 13.53 14.42 7.95
N LEU A 143 13.15 13.18 8.19
CA LEU A 143 13.92 12.00 7.85
C LEU A 143 13.59 11.66 6.40
N VAL A 144 14.58 11.42 5.56
CA VAL A 144 14.42 11.17 4.12
C VAL A 144 15.41 10.11 3.68
N TRP A 145 14.96 9.16 2.88
CA TRP A 145 15.74 8.05 2.34
C TRP A 145 15.43 7.85 0.85
N ASN A 146 16.26 7.09 0.15
CA ASN A 146 16.03 6.72 -1.23
C ASN A 146 14.83 5.76 -1.35
N GLU A 147 14.09 5.88 -2.46
CA GLU A 147 13.04 4.91 -2.77
C GLU A 147 13.64 3.54 -3.10
N VAL A 148 13.09 2.50 -2.48
CA VAL A 148 13.46 1.10 -2.71
C VAL A 148 12.56 0.54 -3.80
N MET A 149 13.14 -0.16 -4.78
CA MET A 149 12.37 -0.78 -5.87
C MET A 149 11.32 -1.73 -5.32
N LYS A 150 10.10 -1.68 -5.87
CA LYS A 150 8.89 -2.40 -5.41
C LYS A 150 8.42 -2.12 -3.97
N ALA A 151 9.09 -1.28 -3.18
CA ALA A 151 8.58 -0.88 -1.88
C ALA A 151 7.26 -0.10 -2.04
N ARG A 152 6.19 -0.60 -1.42
CA ARG A 152 4.88 0.06 -1.34
C ARG A 152 4.74 0.87 -0.05
N ALA A 153 5.52 0.50 0.96
CA ALA A 153 5.65 1.22 2.21
C ALA A 153 7.05 0.98 2.81
N TYR A 154 7.30 1.61 3.96
CA TYR A 154 8.53 1.50 4.72
C TYR A 154 8.19 1.36 6.20
N ARG A 155 8.86 0.46 6.90
CA ARG A 155 8.80 0.36 8.36
C ARG A 155 9.92 1.23 8.93
N LEU A 156 9.55 2.24 9.70
CA LEU A 156 10.48 3.17 10.36
C LEU A 156 10.52 2.85 11.86
N GLN A 157 11.72 2.70 12.41
CA GLN A 157 11.96 2.61 13.85
C GLN A 157 12.83 3.78 14.31
N ILE A 158 12.52 4.32 15.50
CA ILE A 158 13.33 5.32 16.21
C ILE A 158 13.56 4.83 17.64
N SER A 159 14.79 4.92 18.14
CA SER A 159 15.19 4.56 19.51
C SER A 159 16.17 5.61 20.09
N GLN A 160 16.47 5.49 21.39
CA GLN A 160 17.62 6.13 22.02
C GLN A 160 18.88 5.25 22.02
N ASP A 161 18.75 3.97 21.64
CA ASP A 161 19.84 3.03 21.48
C ASP A 161 20.09 2.74 19.99
N GLU A 162 21.35 2.51 19.64
CA GLU A 162 21.78 2.13 18.29
C GLU A 162 21.47 0.65 17.98
N THR A 163 21.28 -0.19 19.01
CA THR A 163 20.86 -1.60 18.87
C THR A 163 19.37 -1.75 18.51
N PHE A 164 18.54 -0.76 18.88
CA PHE A 164 17.08 -0.79 18.88
C PHE A 164 16.44 -1.86 19.78
N ASP A 165 17.12 -2.28 20.87
CA ASP A 165 16.53 -3.20 21.86
C ASP A 165 15.25 -2.63 22.52
N ALA A 166 15.17 -1.29 22.63
CA ALA A 166 13.99 -0.56 23.09
C ALA A 166 13.55 0.47 22.05
N VAL A 167 12.59 0.12 21.19
CA VAL A 167 12.02 1.03 20.17
C VAL A 167 11.08 2.05 20.83
N LEU A 168 11.29 3.34 20.58
CA LEU A 168 10.48 4.45 21.12
C LEU A 168 9.36 4.90 20.19
N LEU A 169 9.53 4.67 18.89
CA LEU A 169 8.53 4.89 17.86
C LEU A 169 8.73 3.84 16.77
N GLU A 170 7.65 3.16 16.43
CA GLU A 170 7.56 2.33 15.22
C GLU A 170 6.34 2.80 14.42
N THR A 171 6.47 2.89 13.10
CA THR A 171 5.33 3.20 12.22
C THR A 171 5.61 2.71 10.80
N VAL A 172 4.54 2.41 10.06
CA VAL A 172 4.59 2.18 8.61
C VAL A 172 4.26 3.47 7.88
N VAL A 173 5.00 3.79 6.82
CA VAL A 173 4.76 4.97 5.95
C VAL A 173 4.87 4.62 4.47
N GLN A 174 4.01 5.23 3.65
CA GLN A 174 4.01 4.96 2.19
C GLN A 174 5.05 5.77 1.39
N ARG A 175 5.58 6.84 1.98
CA ARG A 175 6.53 7.74 1.32
C ARG A 175 7.93 7.50 1.85
N SER A 176 8.92 7.79 1.02
CA SER A 176 10.37 7.82 1.27
C SER A 176 10.83 8.93 2.26
N GLN A 177 9.94 9.37 3.14
CA GLN A 177 10.17 10.44 4.11
C GLN A 177 9.23 10.36 5.31
N TYR A 178 9.72 10.82 6.47
CA TYR A 178 8.95 10.98 7.70
C TYR A 178 9.20 12.37 8.31
N SER A 179 8.12 13.04 8.74
CA SER A 179 8.18 14.33 9.42
C SER A 179 7.95 14.13 10.92
N LEU A 180 8.86 14.65 11.75
CA LEU A 180 8.73 14.65 13.20
C LEU A 180 8.75 16.08 13.75
N VAL A 181 8.02 16.29 14.85
CA VAL A 181 7.90 17.59 15.53
C VAL A 181 8.68 17.52 16.85
N PRO A 182 9.84 18.21 16.99
CA PRO A 182 10.73 18.11 18.14
C PRO A 182 10.10 18.44 19.51
N ALA A 183 8.98 19.19 19.53
CA ALA A 183 8.26 19.52 20.76
C ALA A 183 7.78 18.28 21.54
N PHE A 184 7.48 17.17 20.85
CA PHE A 184 7.04 15.89 21.44
C PHE A 184 8.18 14.99 21.93
N TRP A 185 9.43 15.35 21.67
CA TRP A 185 10.60 14.56 22.03
C TRP A 185 11.31 15.19 23.24
N LYS A 186 12.12 14.41 23.95
CA LYS A 186 13.04 14.96 24.97
C LYS A 186 14.29 15.48 24.26
N GLU A 187 15.05 16.33 24.92
CA GLU A 187 16.40 16.68 24.46
C GLU A 187 17.30 15.45 24.56
N GLY A 188 18.13 15.24 23.53
CA GLY A 188 18.99 14.06 23.42
C GLY A 188 19.28 13.65 21.98
N VAL A 189 20.12 12.62 21.83
CA VAL A 189 20.39 11.94 20.56
C VAL A 189 19.44 10.76 20.41
N TYR A 190 19.00 10.51 19.18
CA TYR A 190 18.11 9.43 18.79
C TYR A 190 18.68 8.75 17.55
N PHE A 191 18.50 7.44 17.47
CA PHE A 191 18.86 6.62 16.32
C PHE A 191 17.59 6.21 15.57
N TRP A 192 17.68 6.13 14.25
CA TRP A 192 16.59 5.65 13.41
C TRP A 192 17.11 4.75 12.30
N ARG A 193 16.27 3.78 11.92
CA ARG A 193 16.52 2.86 10.82
C ARG A 193 15.22 2.59 10.07
N VAL A 194 15.33 2.27 8.80
CA VAL A 194 14.18 2.07 7.93
C VAL A 194 14.34 0.81 7.08
N ALA A 195 13.27 0.01 6.97
CA ALA A 195 13.18 -1.17 6.11
C ALA A 195 12.13 -0.94 5.00
N GLY A 196 12.35 -1.48 3.81
CA GLY A 196 11.38 -1.45 2.72
C GLY A 196 10.36 -2.57 2.83
N LEU A 197 9.07 -2.26 2.73
CA LEU A 197 7.99 -3.24 2.62
C LEU A 197 7.61 -3.38 1.14
N MET A 198 8.10 -4.43 0.50
CA MET A 198 7.94 -4.69 -0.93
C MET A 198 6.74 -5.59 -1.18
N THR A 199 6.05 -5.38 -2.30
CA THR A 199 5.07 -6.35 -2.80
C THR A 199 5.68 -7.09 -3.98
N LEU A 200 5.86 -8.40 -3.84
CA LEU A 200 6.37 -9.28 -4.89
C LEU A 200 5.34 -9.45 -6.02
N ASN A 201 5.78 -10.01 -7.14
CA ASN A 201 4.90 -10.26 -8.29
C ASN A 201 3.77 -11.27 -7.95
N THR A 202 4.00 -12.13 -6.96
CA THR A 202 3.03 -13.07 -6.37
C THR A 202 1.90 -12.39 -5.59
N GLY A 203 2.05 -11.11 -5.24
CA GLY A 203 1.17 -10.40 -4.31
C GLY A 203 1.59 -10.51 -2.83
N GLU A 204 2.60 -11.32 -2.51
CA GLU A 204 3.16 -11.41 -1.16
C GLU A 204 3.83 -10.08 -0.75
N THR A 205 3.72 -9.72 0.53
CA THR A 205 4.44 -8.56 1.09
C THR A 205 5.63 -9.03 1.92
N VAL A 206 6.83 -8.61 1.54
CA VAL A 206 8.10 -9.00 2.17
C VAL A 206 8.81 -7.76 2.72
N GLU A 207 9.32 -7.87 3.95
CA GLU A 207 10.18 -6.86 4.57
C GLU A 207 11.65 -7.09 4.18
N GLY A 208 12.30 -6.06 3.63
CA GLY A 208 13.73 -6.06 3.38
C GLY A 208 14.54 -5.78 4.66
N GLY A 209 15.86 -5.91 4.57
CA GLY A 209 16.74 -5.53 5.67
C GLY A 209 16.57 -4.06 6.09
N PHE A 210 16.69 -3.78 7.39
CA PHE A 210 16.80 -2.41 7.88
C PHE A 210 18.08 -1.75 7.37
N SER A 211 18.02 -0.43 7.18
CA SER A 211 19.18 0.41 6.95
C SER A 211 20.18 0.29 8.12
N GLN A 212 21.42 0.72 7.89
CA GLN A 212 22.30 1.08 8.99
C GLN A 212 21.61 2.11 9.91
N PRO A 213 21.95 2.18 11.21
CA PRO A 213 21.48 3.23 12.09
C PRO A 213 21.96 4.60 11.60
N TYR A 214 21.06 5.58 11.63
CA TYR A 214 21.39 6.99 11.43
C TYR A 214 20.93 7.79 12.65
N SER A 215 21.67 8.83 13.02
CA SER A 215 21.35 9.63 14.21
C SER A 215 20.75 10.99 13.86
N PHE A 216 19.89 11.49 14.75
CA PHE A 216 19.55 12.90 14.85
C PHE A 216 19.59 13.34 16.31
N ALA A 217 19.81 14.63 16.56
CA ALA A 217 19.66 15.19 17.90
C ALA A 217 18.44 16.13 17.95
N VAL A 218 17.73 16.05 19.06
CA VAL A 218 16.74 17.05 19.48
C VAL A 218 17.41 17.91 20.54
N SER A 219 17.50 19.21 20.30
CA SER A 219 17.86 20.19 21.32
C SER A 219 16.74 21.21 21.45
N LYS A 220 16.39 21.63 22.67
CA LYS A 220 15.30 22.58 22.90
C LYS A 220 15.88 23.95 23.30
N PRO A 221 15.27 25.07 22.89
CA PRO A 221 15.71 26.38 23.35
C PRO A 221 15.42 26.49 24.86
N SER A 222 16.39 27.01 25.61
CA SER A 222 16.23 27.28 27.04
C SER A 222 15.17 28.37 27.25
N ALA A 223 13.96 27.92 27.57
CA ALA A 223 12.82 28.74 27.93
C ALA A 223 12.22 28.20 29.23
N ALA A 224 11.68 29.09 30.06
CA ALA A 224 10.97 28.67 31.27
C ALA A 224 9.84 27.69 30.91
N PRO A 225 9.63 26.60 31.67
CA PRO A 225 8.54 25.67 31.42
C PRO A 225 7.20 26.41 31.37
N GLY A 226 6.51 26.33 30.24
CA GLY A 226 5.13 26.80 30.13
C GLY A 226 4.20 26.01 31.07
N PRO A 227 2.98 26.51 31.33
CA PRO A 227 1.98 25.75 32.07
C PRO A 227 1.75 24.39 31.42
N LYS A 228 1.59 23.33 32.23
CA LYS A 228 1.39 21.98 31.72
C LYS A 228 0.17 21.94 30.82
N LEU A 229 0.38 21.60 29.55
CA LEU A 229 -0.70 21.43 28.59
C LEU A 229 -1.51 20.17 28.93
N GLY A 230 -2.83 20.29 28.91
CA GLY A 230 -3.74 19.15 29.06
C GLY A 230 -3.73 18.23 27.84
N ALA A 231 -4.70 17.31 27.79
CA ALA A 231 -4.89 16.41 26.67
C ALA A 231 -6.02 16.88 25.72
N PRO A 232 -5.93 16.58 24.40
CA PRO A 232 -7.08 16.66 23.50
C PRO A 232 -8.25 15.79 24.00
N GLN A 233 -9.48 16.31 23.96
CA GLN A 233 -10.67 15.54 24.30
C GLN A 233 -11.16 14.76 23.07
N LEU A 234 -11.22 13.44 23.20
CA LEU A 234 -11.77 12.53 22.19
C LEU A 234 -13.11 11.95 22.68
N PRO A 235 -14.06 11.63 21.78
CA PRO A 235 -15.20 10.79 22.12
C PRO A 235 -14.72 9.35 22.43
N GLU A 236 -15.44 8.63 23.28
CA GLU A 236 -15.09 7.24 23.63
C GLU A 236 -15.14 6.30 22.41
N LYS A 237 -16.04 6.56 21.46
CA LYS A 237 -16.17 5.81 20.20
C LYS A 237 -16.26 6.76 19.00
N THR A 238 -15.52 6.44 17.94
CA THR A 238 -15.42 7.20 16.69
C THR A 238 -15.75 6.30 15.50
N ARG A 239 -16.76 6.66 14.70
CA ARG A 239 -17.13 5.93 13.47
C ARG A 239 -16.64 6.68 12.23
N VAL A 240 -15.86 6.00 11.39
CA VAL A 240 -15.23 6.56 10.19
C VAL A 240 -15.81 5.90 8.94
N LYS A 241 -16.60 6.65 8.17
CA LYS A 241 -17.25 6.18 6.94
C LYS A 241 -16.95 7.12 5.77
N GLY A 242 -16.12 6.68 4.83
CA GLY A 242 -15.80 7.43 3.61
C GLY A 242 -15.16 8.82 3.82
N ARG A 243 -14.70 9.14 5.03
CA ARG A 243 -14.12 10.43 5.42
C ARG A 243 -12.80 10.23 6.16
N PRO A 244 -11.92 11.25 6.25
CA PRO A 244 -10.76 11.19 7.14
C PRO A 244 -11.19 10.94 8.59
N LEU A 245 -10.33 10.28 9.36
CA LEU A 245 -10.36 10.30 10.81
C LEU A 245 -10.18 11.75 11.28
N ALA A 246 -10.93 12.20 12.29
CA ALA A 246 -10.91 13.58 12.75
C ALA A 246 -11.10 13.65 14.26
N TRP A 247 -10.47 14.64 14.90
CA TRP A 247 -10.61 14.92 16.33
C TRP A 247 -10.87 16.40 16.58
N PRO A 248 -11.43 16.79 17.74
CA PRO A 248 -11.58 18.20 18.12
C PRO A 248 -10.24 18.94 18.14
N ALA A 249 -10.28 20.22 17.80
CA ALA A 249 -9.10 21.09 17.65
C ALA A 249 -9.05 22.20 18.73
N PRO A 250 -8.61 21.92 19.97
CA PRO A 250 -8.44 22.97 20.98
C PRO A 250 -7.43 24.03 20.54
N ALA A 251 -7.78 25.30 20.70
CA ALA A 251 -6.94 26.44 20.31
C ALA A 251 -5.56 26.49 21.02
N ALA A 252 -5.37 25.70 22.09
CA ALA A 252 -4.09 25.55 22.79
C ALA A 252 -3.03 24.75 22.01
N PHE A 253 -3.43 23.96 20.99
CA PHE A 253 -2.54 23.06 20.27
C PHE A 253 -2.34 23.50 18.81
N LYS A 254 -1.08 23.49 18.38
CA LYS A 254 -0.65 23.73 16.99
C LYS A 254 -0.28 22.44 16.26
N TYR A 255 0.24 21.46 17.00
CA TYR A 255 0.64 20.17 16.47
C TYR A 255 0.01 19.04 17.29
N TYR A 256 -0.12 17.89 16.66
CA TYR A 256 -0.68 16.68 17.23
C TYR A 256 0.21 15.49 16.89
N ARG A 257 0.42 14.59 17.86
CA ARG A 257 0.90 13.22 17.63
C ARG A 257 -0.33 12.31 17.70
N LEU A 258 -0.60 11.60 16.61
CA LEU A 258 -1.68 10.63 16.48
C LEU A 258 -1.08 9.23 16.53
N GLN A 259 -1.62 8.36 17.40
CA GLN A 259 -1.39 6.93 17.34
C GLN A 259 -2.70 6.18 17.05
N LEU A 260 -2.61 5.16 16.19
CA LEU A 260 -3.66 4.18 15.93
C LEU A 260 -3.07 2.77 16.08
N ALA A 261 -3.75 1.88 16.79
CA ALA A 261 -3.30 0.51 17.07
C ALA A 261 -4.46 -0.49 17.05
N GLU A 262 -4.14 -1.78 16.97
CA GLU A 262 -5.11 -2.88 17.14
C GLU A 262 -5.45 -3.13 18.61
N THR A 263 -4.58 -2.70 19.52
CA THR A 263 -4.70 -2.87 20.98
C THR A 263 -4.69 -1.52 21.70
N ALA A 264 -5.40 -1.43 22.83
CA ALA A 264 -5.52 -0.20 23.63
C ALA A 264 -4.25 0.18 24.41
N ASP A 265 -3.24 -0.69 24.45
CA ASP A 265 -1.93 -0.43 25.07
C ASP A 265 -0.97 0.36 24.15
N PHE A 266 -1.20 0.34 22.84
CA PHE A 266 -0.34 0.90 21.81
C PHE A 266 1.09 0.32 21.83
N ALA A 267 1.25 -0.96 22.18
CA ALA A 267 2.54 -1.65 22.18
C ALA A 267 3.14 -1.78 20.76
N ALA A 268 2.28 -2.02 19.76
CA ALA A 268 2.65 -2.05 18.33
C ALA A 268 1.63 -1.20 17.52
N PRO A 269 1.83 0.13 17.41
CA PRO A 269 0.91 0.99 16.68
C PRO A 269 1.02 0.75 15.16
N LEU A 270 -0.13 0.66 14.50
CA LEU A 270 -0.23 0.64 13.03
C LEU A 270 0.20 1.98 12.41
N LEU A 271 0.09 3.06 13.20
CA LEU A 271 0.38 4.43 12.81
C LEU A 271 0.88 5.20 14.03
N ASP A 272 2.02 5.89 13.88
CA ASP A 272 2.47 6.92 14.82
C ASP A 272 3.01 8.13 14.03
N VAL A 273 2.24 9.22 13.99
CA VAL A 273 2.49 10.35 13.08
C VAL A 273 2.28 11.71 13.73
N PHE A 274 3.04 12.69 13.25
CA PHE A 274 2.93 14.09 13.63
C PHE A 274 2.20 14.89 12.54
N THR A 275 1.28 15.76 12.94
CA THR A 275 0.47 16.60 12.04
C THR A 275 0.17 17.96 12.67
N ASP A 276 -0.02 18.99 11.85
CA ASP A 276 -0.56 20.30 12.23
C ASP A 276 -2.08 20.41 11.98
N THR A 277 -2.67 19.44 11.29
CA THR A 277 -4.11 19.33 11.07
C THR A 277 -4.78 18.41 12.10
N CYS A 278 -6.09 18.58 12.30
CA CYS A 278 -6.90 17.71 13.15
C CYS A 278 -7.62 16.60 12.37
N THR A 279 -7.07 16.19 11.22
CA THR A 279 -7.62 15.14 10.37
C THR A 279 -6.52 14.25 9.80
N TYR A 280 -6.79 12.95 9.66
CA TYR A 280 -5.87 11.99 9.05
C TYR A 280 -6.59 11.04 8.08
N LYS A 281 -6.00 10.80 6.91
CA LYS A 281 -6.55 9.88 5.92
C LYS A 281 -6.05 8.46 6.21
N LEU A 282 -6.95 7.55 6.56
CA LEU A 282 -6.64 6.13 6.80
C LEU A 282 -6.31 5.33 5.52
N SER A 283 -6.41 5.96 4.34
CA SER A 283 -6.08 5.34 3.06
C SER A 283 -4.63 4.86 3.03
N GLY A 284 -4.42 3.57 2.80
CA GLY A 284 -3.08 2.97 2.73
C GLY A 284 -2.60 2.28 4.00
N LEU A 285 -3.38 2.35 5.09
CA LEU A 285 -3.18 1.52 6.27
C LEU A 285 -3.94 0.19 6.12
N PRO A 286 -3.48 -0.91 6.75
CA PRO A 286 -4.13 -2.23 6.69
C PRO A 286 -5.39 -2.32 7.59
N VAL A 287 -6.21 -1.26 7.62
CA VAL A 287 -7.43 -1.21 8.44
C VAL A 287 -8.56 -2.02 7.78
N LYS A 288 -9.19 -2.89 8.57
CA LYS A 288 -10.31 -3.74 8.16
C LYS A 288 -11.65 -3.07 8.50
N TRP A 289 -12.67 -3.36 7.68
CA TRP A 289 -14.01 -2.82 7.89
C TRP A 289 -14.72 -3.54 9.04
N GLY A 290 -15.36 -2.79 9.94
CA GLY A 290 -16.12 -3.34 11.07
C GLY A 290 -15.28 -3.75 12.29
N GLU A 291 -13.97 -3.90 12.14
CA GLU A 291 -13.06 -4.21 13.25
C GLU A 291 -12.82 -2.99 14.16
N PRO A 292 -12.64 -3.20 15.48
CA PRO A 292 -12.26 -2.15 16.41
C PRO A 292 -10.76 -1.88 16.36
N TYR A 293 -10.41 -0.60 16.23
CA TYR A 293 -9.06 -0.07 16.44
C TYR A 293 -9.06 0.90 17.62
N TYR A 294 -7.90 1.25 18.14
CA TYR A 294 -7.75 2.17 19.26
C TYR A 294 -6.91 3.39 18.84
N MET A 295 -7.42 4.58 19.14
CA MET A 295 -6.75 5.86 18.86
C MET A 295 -6.44 6.60 20.15
N ARG A 296 -5.27 7.25 20.20
CA ARG A 296 -4.99 8.35 21.13
C ARG A 296 -4.27 9.49 20.43
N VAL A 297 -4.50 10.71 20.92
CA VAL A 297 -3.93 11.94 20.37
C VAL A 297 -3.29 12.76 21.49
N MET A 298 -2.07 13.24 21.27
CA MET A 298 -1.37 14.17 22.15
C MET A 298 -1.20 15.51 21.43
N GLY A 299 -1.49 16.62 22.11
CA GLY A 299 -1.34 17.96 21.55
C GLY A 299 -0.01 18.63 21.93
N SER A 300 0.42 19.62 21.16
CA SER A 300 1.58 20.48 21.46
C SER A 300 1.36 21.91 20.97
N ASP A 301 1.86 22.90 21.72
CA ASP A 301 1.86 24.33 21.33
C ASP A 301 3.02 24.72 20.39
N GLY A 302 3.89 23.75 20.04
CA GLY A 302 5.11 23.91 19.27
C GLY A 302 6.39 24.12 20.11
N ALA A 303 6.29 24.15 21.44
CA ALA A 303 7.43 24.16 22.37
C ALA A 303 7.42 22.91 23.28
N SER A 304 6.26 22.60 23.84
CA SER A 304 6.03 21.46 24.74
C SER A 304 4.86 20.62 24.26
N ALA A 305 4.90 19.31 24.56
CA ALA A 305 3.73 18.44 24.43
C ALA A 305 2.91 18.42 25.72
N GLY A 306 1.59 18.21 25.58
CA GLY A 306 0.70 17.91 26.69
C GLY A 306 0.59 16.42 26.98
N ASP A 307 -0.45 16.04 27.71
CA ASP A 307 -0.76 14.64 27.99
C ASP A 307 -1.42 13.94 26.77
N TRP A 308 -1.36 12.60 26.74
CA TRP A 308 -2.20 11.80 25.83
C TRP A 308 -3.68 11.94 26.18
N SER A 309 -4.53 11.96 25.16
CA SER A 309 -5.98 11.79 25.32
C SER A 309 -6.33 10.47 26.01
N ARG A 310 -7.56 10.37 26.51
CA ARG A 310 -8.18 9.06 26.72
C ARG A 310 -8.19 8.28 25.40
N VAL A 311 -8.19 6.95 25.51
CA VAL A 311 -8.29 6.06 24.35
C VAL A 311 -9.69 6.18 23.75
N SER A 312 -9.76 6.28 22.43
CA SER A 312 -10.99 6.27 21.63
C SER A 312 -11.03 5.00 20.80
N GLU A 313 -12.11 4.24 20.86
CA GLU A 313 -12.36 3.11 19.95
C GLU A 313 -12.74 3.67 18.57
N VAL A 314 -12.06 3.23 17.52
CA VAL A 314 -12.27 3.65 16.13
C VAL A 314 -12.80 2.46 15.35
N VAL A 315 -14.00 2.58 14.77
CA VAL A 315 -14.55 1.59 13.86
C VAL A 315 -14.63 2.18 12.45
N VAL A 316 -13.99 1.50 11.49
CA VAL A 316 -14.01 1.90 10.09
C VAL A 316 -15.18 1.21 9.39
N GLU A 317 -16.16 1.98 8.92
CA GLU A 317 -17.39 1.46 8.32
C GLU A 317 -17.30 1.41 6.79
N SER A 318 -17.81 0.33 6.20
CA SER A 318 -17.77 0.16 4.74
C SER A 318 -18.39 1.35 4.01
N PRO A 319 -17.83 1.75 2.85
CA PRO A 319 -18.52 2.65 1.94
C PRO A 319 -19.83 1.95 1.59
N GLY A 320 -20.97 2.61 1.84
CA GLY A 320 -22.28 2.00 1.58
C GLY A 320 -22.38 1.59 0.11
N GLN A 321 -23.10 0.51 -0.18
CA GLN A 321 -23.36 0.10 -1.56
C GLN A 321 -23.85 1.31 -2.36
N ILE A 322 -23.23 1.56 -3.51
CA ILE A 322 -23.73 2.53 -4.48
C ILE A 322 -25.01 1.92 -5.06
N VAL A 323 -26.14 2.23 -4.43
CA VAL A 323 -27.45 1.97 -5.01
C VAL A 323 -27.53 2.88 -6.22
N ASN A 324 -27.30 2.31 -7.41
CA ASN A 324 -27.55 2.97 -8.69
C ASN A 324 -29.05 3.24 -8.77
N ASP A 325 -29.47 4.40 -8.28
CA ASP A 325 -30.84 4.89 -8.30
C ASP A 325 -31.22 5.20 -9.75
N MET A 326 -31.56 4.14 -10.50
CA MET A 326 -32.13 4.22 -11.83
C MET A 326 -33.52 4.87 -11.73
N LYS A 327 -33.52 6.21 -11.63
CA LYS A 327 -34.68 7.05 -11.83
C LYS A 327 -35.27 6.74 -13.19
N LYS A 328 -36.28 5.87 -13.21
CA LYS A 328 -37.09 5.57 -14.40
C LYS A 328 -37.60 6.88 -14.96
N ILE A 329 -37.01 7.33 -16.06
CA ILE A 329 -37.46 8.49 -16.82
C ILE A 329 -38.85 8.15 -17.34
N ARG A 330 -39.90 8.59 -16.63
CA ARG A 330 -41.27 8.55 -17.11
C ARG A 330 -41.38 9.51 -18.30
N ARG A 331 -41.18 9.00 -19.51
CA ARG A 331 -41.61 9.67 -20.73
C ARG A 331 -43.11 9.94 -20.60
N ARG A 332 -43.51 11.22 -20.52
CA ARG A 332 -44.90 11.61 -20.73
C ARG A 332 -45.25 11.30 -22.20
N LYS A 333 -46.44 10.73 -22.40
CA LYS A 333 -47.11 10.74 -23.70
C LYS A 333 -47.68 12.15 -23.94
#